data_AF-A0A7W0PGQ1-F1
#
_entry.id   AF-A0A7W0PGQ1-F1
#
_cell.length_a   1.000
_cell.length_b   1.000
_cell.length_c   1.000
_cell.angle_alpha   90.00
_cell.angle_beta   90.00
_cell.angle_gamma   90.00
#
_symmetry.space_group_name_H-M   'P 1'
#
loop_
_entity.id
_entity.type
_entity.pdbx_description
1 polymer ?
#
loop_
_entity_poly.entity_id
_entity_poly.type
_entity_poly.pdbx_seq_one_letter_code
_entity_poly.pdbx_strand_id
1 'polypeptide(L)' 'MRTTLSLDDDVLLAVKERAQREKRTAGEVLSELARQALTGQIVPSKDRGKGQHGFRPLPRRGAAISNALIDKLREDEPE' A
#
# COMPACT_ATOMS: atom_id res chain seq x y z
N MET A 1 20.09 -6.25 8.13
CA MET A 1 21.04 -6.97 7.25
C MET A 1 21.14 -6.22 5.94
N ARG A 2 22.31 -6.23 5.29
CA ARG A 2 22.51 -5.64 3.95
C ARG A 2 22.54 -6.78 2.94
N THR A 3 21.49 -6.88 2.13
CA THR A 3 21.29 -7.95 1.16
C THR A 3 20.94 -7.30 -0.18
N THR A 4 21.44 -7.85 -1.29
CA THR A 4 21.08 -7.41 -2.63
C THR A 4 19.92 -8.28 -3.12
N LEU A 5 18.79 -7.65 -3.46
CA LEU A 5 17.59 -8.30 -3.97
C LEU A 5 17.23 -7.66 -5.30
N SER A 6 16.79 -8.46 -6.26
CA SER A 6 16.16 -7.95 -7.49
C SER A 6 14.70 -7.66 -7.17
N LEU A 7 14.24 -6.46 -7.52
CA LEU A 7 12.87 -5.98 -7.29
C LEU A 7 12.32 -5.48 -8.61
N ASP A 8 11.03 -5.73 -8.84
CA ASP A 8 10.32 -5.09 -9.95
C ASP A 8 10.21 -3.57 -9.71
N ASP A 9 10.16 -2.80 -10.80
CA ASP A 9 10.18 -1.34 -10.75
C ASP A 9 8.96 -0.75 -10.02
N ASP A 10 7.80 -1.39 -10.16
CA ASP A 10 6.55 -1.00 -9.50
C ASP A 10 6.61 -1.22 -7.98
N VAL A 11 7.20 -2.33 -7.53
CA VAL A 11 7.43 -2.63 -6.12
C VAL A 11 8.40 -1.62 -5.51
N LEU A 12 9.50 -1.32 -6.20
CA LEU A 12 10.48 -0.35 -5.72
C LEU A 12 9.86 1.04 -5.59
N LEU A 13 9.05 1.46 -6.56
CA LEU A 13 8.34 2.73 -6.53
C LEU A 13 7.37 2.81 -5.35
N ALA A 14 6.53 1.79 -5.17
CA ALA A 14 5.55 1.73 -4.09
C ALA A 14 6.20 1.77 -2.70
N VAL A 15 7.32 1.07 -2.52
CA VAL A 15 8.09 1.10 -1.26
C VAL A 15 8.68 2.48 -1.01
N LYS A 16 9.23 3.15 -2.03
CA LYS A 16 9.79 4.51 -1.88
C LYS A 16 8.73 5.53 -1.49
N GLU A 17 7.56 5.50 -2.12
CA GLU A 17 6.45 6.40 -1.78
C GLU A 17 6.00 6.20 -0.33
N ARG A 18 5.86 4.95 0.09
CA ARG A 18 5.48 4.62 1.47
C ARG A 18 6.54 5.04 2.48
N ALA A 19 7.81 4.82 2.17
CA ALA A 19 8.94 5.23 2.99
C ALA A 19 9.00 6.75 3.19
N GLN A 20 8.73 7.54 2.14
CA GLN A 20 8.63 9.00 2.26
C GLN A 20 7.49 9.44 3.18
N ARG A 21 6.31 8.83 3.05
CA ARG A 21 5.13 9.15 3.89
C ARG A 21 5.38 8.81 5.37
N GLU A 22 6.06 7.70 5.65
CA GLU A 22 6.36 7.24 7.01
C GLU A 22 7.66 7.85 7.58
N LYS A 23 8.42 8.64 6.79
CA LYS A 23 9.75 9.19 7.14
C LYS A 23 10.74 8.10 7.56
N ARG A 24 10.72 6.95 6.88
CA ARG A 24 11.58 5.78 7.12
C ARG A 24 12.40 5.44 5.89
N THR A 25 13.39 4.58 6.03
CA THR A 25 14.17 4.13 4.86
C THR A 25 13.39 3.09 4.05
N ALA A 26 13.62 3.05 2.73
CA ALA A 26 13.00 2.05 1.85
C ALA A 26 13.31 0.61 2.30
N GLY A 27 14.52 0.35 2.79
CA GLY A 27 14.93 -0.97 3.28
C GLY A 27 14.18 -1.40 4.56
N GLU A 28 13.91 -0.46 5.48
CA GLU A 28 13.11 -0.74 6.68
C GLU A 28 11.65 -1.07 6.33
N VAL A 29 11.04 -0.28 5.46
CA VAL A 29 9.66 -0.49 5.01
C VAL A 29 9.54 -1.82 4.27
N LEU A 30 10.49 -2.14 3.37
CA LEU A 30 10.51 -3.42 2.67
C LEU A 30 10.71 -4.61 3.63
N SER A 31 11.62 -4.49 4.60
CA SER A 31 11.88 -5.53 5.59
C SER A 31 10.65 -5.81 6.46
N GLU A 32 9.92 -4.76 6.84
CA GLU A 32 8.66 -4.90 7.58
C GLU A 32 7.56 -5.55 6.74
N LEU A 33 7.41 -5.13 5.48
CA LEU A 33 6.46 -5.73 4.54
C LEU A 33 6.74 -7.21 4.29
N ALA A 34 8.01 -7.55 4.05
CA ALA A 34 8.44 -8.93 3.87
C ALA A 34 8.17 -9.75 5.15
N ARG A 35 8.43 -9.18 6.33
CA ARG A 35 8.12 -9.84 7.61
C ARG A 35 6.63 -10.11 7.74
N GLN A 36 5.78 -9.11 7.50
CA GLN A 36 4.31 -9.26 7.58
C GLN A 36 3.81 -10.35 6.61
N ALA A 37 4.33 -10.39 5.39
CA ALA A 37 3.98 -11.42 4.41
C ALA A 37 4.43 -12.82 4.84
N LEU A 38 5.66 -12.97 5.35
CA LEU A 38 6.26 -14.26 5.71
C LEU A 38 5.77 -14.82 7.04
N THR A 39 5.45 -13.97 8.02
CA THR A 39 4.94 -14.43 9.33
C THR A 39 3.44 -14.74 9.30
N GLY A 40 2.77 -14.60 8.15
CA GLY A 40 1.33 -14.70 8.06
C GLY A 40 0.59 -13.57 8.80
N GLN A 41 1.31 -12.59 9.33
CA GLN A 41 0.77 -11.32 9.81
C GLN A 41 0.56 -10.36 8.64
N ILE A 42 0.01 -10.85 7.54
CA ILE A 42 -0.94 -10.01 6.81
C ILE A 42 -2.08 -9.91 7.80
N VAL A 43 -2.03 -8.93 8.72
CA VAL A 43 -3.21 -8.53 9.46
C VAL A 43 -4.24 -8.31 8.35
N PRO A 44 -5.24 -9.21 8.19
CA PRO A 44 -6.33 -8.87 7.30
C PRO A 44 -6.77 -7.52 7.83
N SER A 45 -6.69 -6.46 7.01
CA SER A 45 -7.05 -5.11 7.44
C SER A 45 -8.36 -5.29 8.17
N LYS A 46 -8.27 -5.24 9.52
CA LYS A 46 -9.19 -5.95 10.42
C LYS A 46 -10.52 -5.81 9.78
N ASP A 47 -11.10 -6.93 9.29
CA ASP A 47 -12.36 -6.91 8.57
C ASP A 47 -13.16 -5.83 9.26
N ARG A 48 -13.40 -4.71 8.57
CA ARG A 48 -14.11 -3.57 9.16
C ARG A 48 -15.58 -4.01 9.21
N GLY A 49 -15.79 -5.18 9.80
CA GLY A 49 -17.02 -5.83 10.14
C GLY A 49 -17.74 -4.83 10.98
N LYS A 50 -18.80 -4.31 10.36
CA LYS A 50 -19.58 -3.17 10.81
C LYS A 50 -18.71 -1.93 10.97
N GLY A 51 -18.71 -1.11 9.92
CA GLY A 51 -18.21 0.26 10.03
C GLY A 51 -18.80 0.91 11.28
N GLN A 52 -17.93 1.50 12.10
CA GLN A 52 -18.28 2.30 13.28
C GLN A 52 -19.21 3.49 12.96
N HIS A 53 -19.59 3.65 11.69
CA HIS A 53 -20.31 4.78 11.12
C HIS A 53 -21.60 4.36 10.38
N GLY A 54 -22.10 3.13 10.58
CA GLY A 54 -23.43 2.72 10.07
C GLY A 54 -23.49 2.30 8.60
N PHE A 55 -22.38 2.24 7.88
CA PHE A 55 -22.31 1.70 6.52
C PHE A 55 -21.37 0.49 6.43
N ARG A 56 -21.62 -0.40 5.45
CA ARG A 56 -20.78 -1.56 5.16
C ARG A 56 -19.70 -1.14 4.16
N PRO A 57 -18.41 -1.17 4.53
CA PRO A 57 -17.33 -0.88 3.58
C PRO A 57 -17.41 -1.82 2.38
N LEU A 58 -17.14 -1.29 1.18
CA LEU A 58 -17.04 -2.12 -0.01
C LEU A 58 -15.84 -3.07 0.11
N PRO A 59 -15.97 -4.32 -0.38
CA PRO A 59 -14.85 -5.26 -0.38
C PRO A 59 -13.67 -4.70 -1.20
N ARG A 60 -12.45 -5.08 -0.84
CA ARG A 60 -11.26 -4.71 -1.60
C ARG A 60 -11.40 -5.22 -3.04
N ARG A 61 -11.45 -4.30 -4.01
CA ARG A 61 -11.30 -4.59 -5.44
C ARG A 61 -9.81 -4.44 -5.72
N GLY A 62 -9.14 -5.53 -6.13
CA GLY A 62 -7.69 -5.71 -6.04
C GLY A 62 -6.76 -4.75 -6.81
N ALA A 63 -7.25 -3.64 -7.34
CA ALA A 63 -6.40 -2.62 -7.95
C ALA A 63 -5.72 -1.76 -6.86
N ALA A 64 -4.39 -1.65 -6.92
CA ALA A 64 -3.67 -0.68 -6.11
C ALA A 64 -3.96 0.74 -6.62
N ILE A 65 -4.50 1.60 -5.76
CA ILE A 65 -4.79 3.00 -6.10
C ILE A 65 -3.53 3.82 -5.79
N SER A 66 -2.88 4.37 -6.81
CA SER A 66 -1.74 5.27 -6.68
C SER A 66 -2.18 6.74 -6.71
N ASN A 67 -1.33 7.66 -6.23
CA ASN A 67 -1.61 9.10 -6.35
C ASN A 67 -1.66 9.53 -7.83
N ALA A 68 -0.80 8.97 -8.69
CA ALA A 68 -0.82 9.26 -10.12
C ALA A 68 -2.17 8.90 -10.78
N LEU A 69 -2.81 7.81 -10.35
CA LEU A 69 -4.15 7.44 -10.83
C LEU A 69 -5.22 8.44 -10.36
N ILE A 70 -5.10 8.93 -9.12
CA ILE A 70 -6.03 9.92 -8.56
C ILE A 70 -5.93 11.23 -9.33
N ASP A 71 -4.72 11.69 -9.62
CA ASP A 71 -4.50 12.97 -10.32
C ASP A 71 -5.01 12.89 -11.76
N LYS A 72 -4.76 11.79 -12.47
CA LYS A 72 -5.36 11.52 -13.79
C LYS A 72 -6.89 11.60 -13.80
N LEU A 73 -7.54 10.97 -12.83
CA LEU A 73 -9.01 10.97 -12.75
C LEU A 73 -9.59 12.38 -12.50
N ARG A 74 -8.86 13.26 -11.80
CA ARG A 74 -9.28 14.66 -11.61
C ARG A 74 -9.13 15.48 -12.88
N GLU A 75 -8.12 15.18 -13.69
CA GLU A 75 -7.88 15.87 -14.97
C GLU A 75 -8.92 15.43 -16.03
N ASP A 76 -9.37 14.17 -15.98
CA ASP A 76 -10.32 13.58 -16.93
C ASP A 76 -11.79 13.97 -16.67
N GLU A 77 -12.12 14.58 -15.53
CA GLU A 77 -13.45 15.14 -15.24
C GLU A 77 -13.44 16.66 -15.52
N PRO A 78 -13.81 17.13 -16.73
CA PRO A 78 -14.06 18.55 -16.96
C PRO A 78 -15.33 18.96 -16.19
N GLU A 79 -15.29 20.16 -15.59
CA GLU A 79 -16.44 20.79 -14.90
C GLU A 79 -17.72 20.84 -15.74
#